data_AF-A0A0N1BJH0-F1
#
_entry.id   AF-A0A0N1BJH0-F1
#
_cell.length_a   1.000
_cell.length_b   1.000
_cell.length_c   1.000
_cell.angle_alpha   90.00
_cell.angle_beta   90.00
_cell.angle_gamma   90.00
#
_symmetry.space_group_name_H-M   'P 1'
#
loop_
_entity.id
_entity.type
_entity.pdbx_description
1 polymer ?
#
loop_
_entity_poly.entity_id
_entity_poly.type
_entity_poly.pdbx_seq_one_letter_code
_entity_poly.pdbx_strand_id
1 'polypeptide(L)' 'MPRRRFAIVTFDPDRIETIEANADGQTFAWIMLRALQGYDYPKERGIINITLMDQLPKREL' A
#
# COMPACT_ATOMS: atom_id res chain seq x y z
N MET A 1 11.65 -21.53 -5.67
CA MET A 1 11.11 -20.85 -4.48
C MET A 1 10.04 -19.86 -4.92
N PRO A 2 8.89 -19.74 -4.23
CA PRO A 2 7.90 -18.72 -4.58
C PRO A 2 8.53 -17.33 -4.46
N ARG A 3 8.45 -16.54 -5.54
CA ARG A 3 8.92 -15.14 -5.57
C ARG A 3 8.14 -14.35 -4.52
N ARG A 4 8.83 -13.91 -3.47
CA ARG A 4 8.26 -12.98 -2.49
C ARG A 4 8.36 -11.57 -3.08
N ARG A 5 7.20 -10.98 -3.36
CA ARG A 5 7.09 -9.55 -3.72
C ARG A 5 6.79 -8.79 -2.44
N PHE A 6 7.41 -7.63 -2.28
CA PHE A 6 7.11 -6.72 -1.18
C PHE A 6 6.86 -5.34 -1.73
N ALA A 7 6.12 -4.54 -0.97
CA ALA A 7 5.82 -3.15 -1.32
C ALA A 7 6.37 -2.25 -0.22
N ILE A 8 6.99 -1.15 -0.62
CA ILE A 8 7.29 -0.03 0.27
C ILE A 8 6.19 1.00 0.04
N VAL A 9 5.47 1.36 1.10
CA VAL A 9 4.39 2.34 1.08
C VAL A 9 4.84 3.57 1.85
N THR A 10 4.78 4.72 1.20
CA THR A 10 4.95 6.03 1.84
C THR A 10 3.57 6.63 2.03
N PHE A 11 3.26 7.07 3.25
CA PHE A 11 1.94 7.57 3.59
C PHE A 11 2.00 8.72 4.60
N ASP A 12 0.92 9.50 4.64
CA ASP A 12 0.64 10.51 5.65
C ASP A 12 -0.04 9.84 6.87
N PRO A 13 0.62 9.78 8.05
CA PRO A 13 0.10 9.06 9.20
C PRO A 13 -1.21 9.65 9.71
N ASP A 14 -1.35 10.97 9.72
CA ASP A 14 -2.52 11.66 10.25
C ASP A 14 -3.76 11.36 9.41
N ARG A 15 -3.59 11.15 8.10
CA ARG A 15 -4.68 10.77 7.20
C ARG A 15 -4.99 9.28 7.25
N ILE A 16 -3.96 8.44 7.38
CA ILE A 16 -4.12 6.99 7.45
C ILE A 16 -4.88 6.54 8.69
N GLU A 17 -4.70 7.21 9.82
CA GLU A 17 -5.42 6.90 11.06
C GLU A 17 -6.93 7.16 10.98
N THR A 18 -7.35 8.04 10.05
CA THR A 18 -8.77 8.35 9.80
C THR A 18 -9.47 7.32 8.89
N ILE A 19 -8.73 6.36 8.34
CA ILE A 19 -9.28 5.31 7.47
C ILE A 19 -10.05 4.32 8.34
N GLU A 20 -11.37 4.32 8.21
CA GLU A 20 -12.23 3.44 8.98
C GLU A 20 -11.97 1.96 8.65
N ALA A 21 -11.80 1.14 9.69
CA ALA A 21 -11.60 -0.31 9.56
C ALA A 21 -12.90 -1.06 9.18
N ASN A 22 -14.06 -0.43 9.34
CA ASN A 22 -15.37 -1.04 9.19
C ASN A 22 -15.93 -0.71 7.79
N ALA A 23 -16.13 -1.73 6.99
CA ALA A 23 -16.32 -1.65 5.54
C ALA A 23 -17.47 -0.76 5.05
N ASP A 24 -17.12 0.22 4.19
CA ASP A 24 -17.69 0.41 2.85
C ASP A 24 -16.77 1.34 2.04
N GLY A 25 -16.01 0.79 1.08
CA GLY A 25 -15.10 1.56 0.21
C GLY A 25 -13.98 2.35 0.89
N GLN A 26 -13.87 2.33 2.22
CA GLN A 26 -12.87 3.08 2.98
C GLN A 26 -11.89 2.19 3.73
N THR A 27 -11.87 0.86 3.51
CA THR A 27 -10.88 0.03 4.20
C THR A 27 -9.49 0.22 3.58
N PHE A 28 -8.44 0.18 4.41
CA PHE A 28 -7.05 0.33 3.95
C PHE A 28 -6.71 -0.64 2.81
N ALA A 29 -7.18 -1.90 2.89
CA ALA A 29 -6.97 -2.88 1.84
C ALA A 29 -7.60 -2.49 0.49
N TRP A 30 -8.80 -1.91 0.49
CA TRP A 30 -9.46 -1.45 -0.73
C TRP A 30 -8.74 -0.23 -1.33
N ILE A 31 -8.31 0.70 -0.49
CA ILE A 31 -7.53 1.88 -0.88
C ILE A 31 -6.22 1.46 -1.55
N MET A 32 -5.52 0.50 -0.96
CA MET A 32 -4.29 -0.07 -1.53
C MET A 32 -4.54 -0.74 -2.89
N LEU A 33 -5.64 -1.49 -3.04
CA LEU A 33 -6.01 -2.08 -4.32
C LEU A 33 -6.25 -1.02 -5.40
N ARG A 34 -6.97 0.07 -5.07
CA ARG A 34 -7.20 1.19 -6.00
C ARG A 34 -5.90 1.88 -6.38
N ALA A 35 -4.95 2.02 -5.46
CA ALA A 35 -3.65 2.64 -5.72
C ALA A 35 -2.84 1.82 -6.72
N LEU A 36 -2.81 0.49 -6.53
CA LEU A 36 -2.14 -0.42 -7.45
C LEU A 36 -2.81 -0.49 -8.83
N GLN A 37 -4.09 -0.14 -8.93
CA GLN A 37 -4.82 -0.01 -10.19
C GLN A 37 -4.60 1.34 -10.89
N GLY A 38 -3.89 2.29 -10.26
CA GLY A 38 -3.57 3.59 -10.84
C GLY A 38 -4.64 4.67 -10.63
N TYR A 39 -5.61 4.47 -9.73
CA TYR A 39 -6.54 5.52 -9.34
C TYR A 39 -5.83 6.58 -8.48
N ASP A 40 -6.31 7.82 -8.53
CA ASP A 40 -5.85 8.98 -7.77
C ASP A 40 -6.44 9.07 -6.36
N TYR A 41 -7.66 8.54 -6.18
CA TYR A 41 -8.38 8.42 -4.90
C TYR A 41 -7.51 8.05 -3.67
N PRO A 42 -6.56 7.11 -3.75
CA PRO A 42 -5.70 6.76 -2.61
C PRO A 42 -4.79 7.89 -2.14
N LYS A 43 -4.41 8.83 -3.01
CA LYS A 43 -3.65 10.03 -2.61
C LYS A 43 -4.47 10.93 -1.70
N GLU A 44 -5.77 11.06 -1.99
CA GLU A 44 -6.70 11.81 -1.15
C GLU A 44 -6.83 11.18 0.24
N ARG A 45 -6.63 9.86 0.33
CA ARG A 45 -6.64 9.07 1.57
C ARG A 45 -5.27 8.91 2.25
N GLY A 46 -4.27 9.69 1.83
CA GLY A 46 -2.96 9.74 2.49
C GLY A 46 -1.93 8.74 1.99
N ILE A 47 -2.19 7.97 0.93
CA ILE A 47 -1.16 7.15 0.27
C ILE A 47 -0.35 8.04 -0.68
N ILE A 48 0.91 8.27 -0.36
CA ILE A 48 1.79 9.16 -1.13
C ILE A 48 2.49 8.39 -2.26
N ASN A 49 3.02 7.21 -1.96
CA ASN A 49 3.74 6.39 -2.94
C ASN A 49 3.65 4.90 -2.61
N ILE A 50 3.64 4.05 -3.64
CA ILE A 50 3.78 2.59 -3.51
C ILE A 50 4.85 2.14 -4.49
N THR A 51 5.94 1.57 -3.95
CA THR A 51 7.01 0.98 -4.76
C THR A 51 6.94 -0.53 -4.61
N LEU A 52 6.65 -1.22 -5.72
CA LEU A 52 6.71 -2.68 -5.79
C LEU A 52 8.16 -3.11 -5.98
N MET A 53 8.60 -4.06 -5.16
CA MET A 53 9.93 -4.63 -5.23
C MET A 53 9.86 -6.14 -5.45
N ASP A 54 10.56 -6.57 -6.50
CA ASP A 54 10.90 -7.97 -6.68
C ASP A 54 12.17 -8.26 -5.85
N GLN A 55 12.04 -9.19 -4.91
CA GLN A 55 13.07 -9.78 -4.04
C GLN A 55 14.46 -9.11 -4.02
N LEU A 56 14.81 -8.43 -2.93
CA LEU A 56 16.23 -8.16 -2.60
C LEU A 56 16.97 -9.51 -2.49
N PRO A 57 18.20 -9.62 -3.02
CA PRO A 57 18.98 -10.85 -2.91
C PRO A 57 19.13 -11.23 -1.43
N LYS A 58 18.77 -12.47 -1.08
CA LYS A 58 19.00 -13.00 0.25
C LYS A 58 20.52 -13.09 0.44
N ARG A 59 21.03 -12.50 1.54
CA ARG A 59 22.37 -12.78 2.01
C ARG A 59 22.40 -14.27 2.41
N GLU A 60 23.22 -15.07 1.75
CA GLU A 60 23.53 -16.41 2.26
C GLU A 60 24.33 -16.21 3.55
N LEU A 61 23.86 -16.85 4.63
CA LEU A 61 24.56 -16.92 5.92
C LEU A 61 25.64 -18.00 5.84
#